data_AF-A0A1E1MT74-F1
#
_entry.id   AF-A0A1E1MT74-F1
#
_cell.length_a   1.000
_cell.length_b   1.000
_cell.length_c   1.000
_cell.angle_alpha   90.00
_cell.angle_beta   90.00
_cell.angle_gamma   90.00
#
_symmetry.space_group_name_H-M   'P 1'
#
loop_
_entity.id
_entity.type
_entity.pdbx_description
1 polymer ?
#
loop_
_entity_poly.entity_id
_entity_poly.type
_entity_poly.pdbx_seq_one_letter_code
_entity_poly.pdbx_strand_id
1 'polypeptide(L)'
;MHLSHLSFFALPLLVASTPTGTNPNSFFYKSLTLTFSGGPASYTLTFPADGSTYSTNNNLSINRIASSDFNIFYNCNFYFADDGGKAVVTKPGADNKEIQVGSPRAVTGPTASGAVVQMVRVDAIL
;
A
#
# COMPACT_ATOMS: atom_id res chain seq x y z
N MET A 1 9.55 38.50 -67.62
CA MET A 1 8.84 38.26 -66.36
C MET A 1 8.49 36.78 -66.32
N HIS A 2 9.30 35.96 -65.64
CA HIS A 2 9.19 34.50 -65.62
C HIS A 2 8.49 34.08 -64.31
N LEU A 3 7.52 33.19 -64.44
CA LEU A 3 6.54 32.75 -63.46
C LEU A 3 7.17 32.04 -62.24
N SER A 4 6.70 32.37 -61.05
CA SER A 4 7.07 31.80 -59.76
C SER A 4 6.47 30.40 -59.57
N HIS A 5 7.33 29.40 -59.31
CA HIS A 5 6.93 28.04 -58.93
C HIS A 5 6.60 27.98 -57.43
N LEU A 6 5.34 27.67 -57.10
CA LEU A 6 4.89 27.36 -55.74
C LEU A 6 5.05 25.85 -55.49
N SER A 7 6.09 25.47 -54.76
CA SER A 7 6.31 24.10 -54.29
C SER A 7 5.42 23.81 -53.09
N PHE A 8 4.35 23.02 -53.28
CA PHE A 8 3.54 22.46 -52.20
C PHE A 8 4.31 21.32 -51.52
N PHE A 9 4.85 21.56 -50.33
CA PHE A 9 5.37 20.51 -49.44
C PHE A 9 4.18 19.70 -48.90
N ALA A 10 4.02 18.46 -49.35
CA ALA A 10 3.09 17.51 -48.77
C ALA A 10 3.64 17.01 -47.42
N LEU A 11 2.93 17.33 -46.32
CA LEU A 11 3.22 16.80 -44.99
C LEU A 11 2.82 15.30 -44.94
N PRO A 12 3.69 14.38 -44.49
CA PRO A 12 3.27 13.01 -44.22
C PRO A 12 2.38 13.00 -42.97
N LEU A 13 1.17 12.43 -43.11
CA LEU A 13 0.22 12.21 -42.03
C LEU A 13 0.77 11.10 -41.12
N LEU A 14 1.14 11.45 -39.89
CA LEU A 14 1.55 10.47 -38.89
C LEU A 14 0.30 9.69 -38.42
N VAL A 15 0.20 8.42 -38.77
CA VAL A 15 -0.87 7.53 -38.30
C VAL A 15 -0.64 7.27 -36.81
N ALA A 16 -1.58 7.73 -35.96
CA ALA A 16 -1.58 7.41 -34.54
C ALA A 16 -1.93 5.92 -34.37
N SER A 17 -0.94 5.12 -33.98
CA SER A 17 -1.17 3.75 -33.51
C SER A 17 -1.77 3.81 -32.10
N THR A 18 -3.03 3.41 -31.96
CA THR A 18 -3.61 3.14 -30.64
C THR A 18 -3.13 1.76 -30.19
N PRO A 19 -2.46 1.63 -29.03
CA PRO A 19 -2.17 0.31 -28.50
C PRO A 19 -3.50 -0.37 -28.09
N THR A 20 -3.92 -1.38 -28.84
CA THR A 20 -4.98 -2.32 -28.43
C THR A 20 -4.33 -3.39 -27.55
N GLY A 21 -4.29 -3.13 -26.25
CA GLY A 21 -3.64 -4.04 -25.31
C GLY A 21 -3.87 -3.65 -23.86
N THR A 22 -5.11 -3.47 -23.44
CA THR A 22 -5.45 -3.49 -22.01
C THR A 22 -5.41 -4.93 -21.52
N ASN A 23 -4.22 -5.45 -21.20
CA ASN A 23 -4.12 -6.39 -20.09
C ASN A 23 -3.63 -5.57 -18.88
N PRO A 24 -4.53 -4.88 -18.15
CA PRO A 24 -4.12 -4.28 -16.91
C PRO A 24 -3.87 -5.45 -15.97
N ASN A 25 -2.60 -5.75 -15.69
CA ASN A 25 -2.26 -6.50 -14.49
C ASN A 25 -3.01 -5.80 -13.34
N SER A 26 -4.11 -6.38 -12.88
CA SER A 26 -4.94 -5.76 -11.87
C SER A 26 -4.19 -5.90 -10.55
N PHE A 27 -3.72 -4.77 -10.03
CA PHE A 27 -3.08 -4.72 -8.73
C PHE A 27 -4.18 -4.68 -7.67
N PHE A 28 -4.23 -5.70 -6.82
CA PHE A 28 -5.07 -5.68 -5.64
C PHE A 28 -4.18 -5.56 -4.40
N TYR A 29 -4.64 -4.81 -3.41
CA TYR A 29 -3.95 -4.70 -2.13
C TYR A 29 -4.38 -5.85 -1.22
N LYS A 30 -3.41 -6.51 -0.59
CA LYS A 30 -3.72 -7.55 0.39
C LYS A 30 -4.47 -6.92 1.56
N SER A 31 -5.59 -7.53 1.97
CA SER A 31 -6.25 -7.17 3.23
C SER A 31 -5.41 -7.69 4.40
N LEU A 32 -5.11 -6.82 5.35
CA LEU A 32 -4.34 -7.11 6.54
C LEU A 32 -5.23 -7.00 7.75
N THR A 33 -5.12 -7.96 8.67
CA THR A 33 -5.73 -7.86 9.99
C THR A 33 -4.62 -7.80 11.03
N LEU A 34 -4.63 -6.72 11.80
CA LEU A 34 -3.68 -6.49 12.90
C LEU A 34 -4.41 -6.60 14.23
N THR A 35 -3.79 -7.26 15.20
CA THR A 35 -4.24 -7.35 16.59
C THR A 35 -3.37 -6.44 17.46
N PHE A 36 -4.00 -5.50 18.14
CA PHE A 36 -3.37 -4.57 19.06
C PHE A 36 -3.70 -5.02 20.48
N SER A 37 -2.68 -5.31 21.28
CA SER A 37 -2.82 -5.77 22.67
C SER A 37 -2.22 -4.75 23.63
N GLY A 38 -2.92 -4.51 24.73
CA GLY A 38 -2.56 -3.61 25.82
C GLY A 38 -2.96 -4.21 27.15
N GLY A 39 -2.00 -4.74 27.90
CA GLY A 39 -2.29 -5.45 29.16
C GLY A 39 -3.26 -6.62 28.94
N PRO A 40 -4.41 -6.70 29.63
CA PRO A 40 -5.41 -7.75 29.45
C PRO A 40 -6.40 -7.49 28.29
N ALA A 41 -6.32 -6.33 27.62
CA ALA A 41 -7.28 -5.94 26.59
C ALA A 41 -6.65 -5.98 25.18
N SER A 42 -7.48 -6.20 24.16
CA SER A 42 -7.06 -6.21 22.76
C SER A 42 -8.16 -5.78 21.81
N TYR A 43 -7.79 -5.26 20.65
CA TYR A 43 -8.70 -5.02 19.52
C TYR A 43 -8.04 -5.37 18.19
N THR A 44 -8.84 -5.51 17.14
CA THR A 44 -8.38 -5.80 15.79
C THR A 44 -8.74 -4.68 14.82
N LEU A 45 -7.85 -4.41 13.86
CA LEU A 45 -8.13 -3.52 12.73
C LEU A 45 -7.84 -4.25 11.42
N THR A 46 -8.79 -4.20 10.49
CA THR A 46 -8.64 -4.76 9.14
C THR A 46 -8.62 -3.63 8.12
N PHE A 47 -7.59 -3.59 7.28
CA PHE A 47 -7.39 -2.55 6.27
C PHE A 47 -6.57 -3.08 5.09
N PRO A 48 -6.69 -2.50 3.88
CA PRO A 48 -5.87 -2.89 2.74
C PRO A 48 -4.45 -2.34 2.87
N ALA A 49 -3.45 -3.10 2.42
CA ALA A 49 -2.05 -2.69 2.38
C ALA A 49 -1.74 -1.73 1.21
N ASP A 50 -2.46 -0.61 1.13
CA ASP A 50 -2.42 0.37 0.04
C ASP A 50 -1.46 1.55 0.26
N GLY A 51 -0.81 1.60 1.42
CA GLY A 51 0.06 2.69 1.85
C GLY A 51 -0.69 3.81 2.60
N SER A 52 -2.02 3.76 2.68
CA SER A 52 -2.83 4.75 3.41
C SER A 52 -2.73 4.55 4.92
N THR A 53 -2.99 5.62 5.68
CA THR A 53 -3.07 5.57 7.14
C THR A 53 -4.51 5.30 7.56
N TYR A 54 -4.71 4.34 8.46
CA TYR A 54 -6.03 3.98 8.97
C TYR A 54 -6.17 4.40 10.43
N SER A 55 -7.23 5.13 10.77
CA SER A 55 -7.48 5.50 12.16
C SER A 55 -7.89 4.28 12.99
N THR A 56 -7.27 4.09 14.15
CA THR A 56 -7.68 3.07 15.12
C THR A 56 -8.92 3.49 15.92
N ASN A 57 -9.12 4.81 16.11
CA ASN A 57 -10.12 5.40 17.01
C ASN A 57 -10.19 4.75 18.40
N ASN A 58 -9.04 4.28 18.92
CA ASN A 58 -8.95 3.55 20.17
C ASN A 58 -7.83 4.12 21.06
N ASN A 59 -8.14 4.37 22.33
CA ASN A 59 -7.21 4.97 23.29
C ASN A 59 -6.45 3.93 24.15
N LEU A 60 -6.60 2.63 23.86
CA LEU A 60 -5.92 1.57 24.60
C LEU A 60 -4.41 1.72 24.46
N SER A 61 -3.70 1.67 25.59
CA SER A 61 -2.24 1.68 25.64
C SER A 61 -1.67 0.34 25.14
N ILE A 62 -1.14 0.35 23.92
CA ILE A 62 -0.65 -0.84 23.23
C ILE A 62 0.80 -1.14 23.61
N ASN A 63 1.06 -2.37 24.02
CA ASN A 63 2.41 -2.90 24.24
C ASN A 63 2.84 -3.90 23.16
N ARG A 64 1.88 -4.49 22.44
CA ARG A 64 2.14 -5.52 21.41
C ARG A 64 1.21 -5.38 20.22
N ILE A 65 1.74 -5.50 19.01
CA ILE A 65 0.98 -5.52 17.76
C ILE A 65 1.37 -6.78 17.00
N ALA A 66 0.39 -7.54 16.51
CA ALA A 66 0.64 -8.80 15.80
C ALA A 66 -0.23 -8.93 14.55
N SER A 67 0.28 -9.66 13.55
CA SER A 67 -0.44 -10.12 12.37
C SER A 67 -0.34 -11.64 12.28
N SER A 68 -1.34 -12.28 11.67
CA SER A 68 -1.36 -13.72 11.46
C SER A 68 -0.44 -14.17 10.33
N ASP A 69 -0.34 -13.38 9.26
CA ASP A 69 0.29 -13.83 8.02
C ASP A 69 1.20 -12.80 7.35
N PHE A 70 1.26 -11.56 7.85
CA PHE A 70 2.00 -10.47 7.23
C PHE A 70 3.21 -10.02 8.05
N ASN A 71 4.31 -9.70 7.38
CA ASN A 71 5.51 -9.15 8.03
C ASN A 71 5.28 -7.66 8.31
N ILE A 72 4.77 -7.34 9.48
CA ILE A 72 4.43 -5.97 9.87
C ILE A 72 5.65 -5.14 10.26
N PHE A 73 6.75 -5.77 10.65
CA PHE A 73 7.94 -5.05 11.09
C PHE A 73 8.61 -4.28 9.94
N TYR A 74 8.67 -4.87 8.75
CA TYR A 74 9.28 -4.23 7.58
C TYR A 74 8.30 -3.52 6.66
N ASN A 75 7.01 -3.87 6.72
CA ASN A 75 6.02 -3.40 5.74
C ASN A 75 4.96 -2.48 6.33
N CYS A 76 5.02 -2.16 7.63
CA CYS A 76 4.08 -1.26 8.28
C CYS A 76 4.79 -0.17 9.10
N ASN A 77 4.23 1.04 9.10
CA ASN A 77 4.58 2.08 10.07
C ASN A 77 3.43 2.26 11.07
N PHE A 78 3.78 2.57 12.31
CA PHE A 78 2.81 2.81 13.39
C PHE A 78 3.00 4.21 13.96
N TYR A 79 1.88 4.93 14.05
CA TYR A 79 1.81 6.29 14.58
C TYR A 79 1.17 6.28 15.96
N PHE A 80 1.65 7.15 16.85
CA PHE A 80 1.18 7.24 18.23
C PHE A 80 0.79 8.69 18.58
N ALA A 81 -0.12 8.84 19.54
CA ALA A 81 -0.71 10.13 19.89
C ALA A 81 0.25 11.09 20.58
N ASP A 82 1.19 10.56 21.35
CA ASP A 82 2.12 11.28 22.22
C ASP A 82 3.39 11.79 21.50
N ASP A 83 3.74 11.22 20.34
CA ASP A 83 4.95 11.61 19.58
C ASP A 83 4.68 12.59 18.43
N GLY A 84 3.50 13.22 18.41
CA GLY A 84 3.11 14.12 17.32
C GLY A 84 3.04 13.42 15.95
N GLY A 85 2.68 12.13 15.94
CA GLY A 85 2.62 11.32 14.71
C GLY A 85 3.99 10.92 14.15
N LYS A 86 5.03 10.81 14.99
CA LYS A 86 6.31 10.19 14.59
C LYS A 86 6.33 8.69 14.90
N ALA A 87 7.12 7.95 14.13
CA ALA A 87 7.32 6.52 14.32
C ALA A 87 8.14 6.26 15.60
N VAL A 88 7.73 5.27 16.39
CA VAL A 88 8.37 4.90 17.67
C VAL A 88 9.25 3.68 17.50
N VAL A 89 10.30 3.60 18.31
CA VAL A 89 11.21 2.44 18.39
C VAL A 89 10.40 1.19 18.78
N THR A 90 10.37 0.27 17.85
CA THR A 90 9.66 -1.00 17.94
C THR A 90 10.68 -2.13 17.81
N LYS A 91 10.52 -3.21 18.58
CA LYS A 91 11.34 -4.42 18.44
C LYS A 91 10.56 -5.48 17.68
N PRO A 92 11.16 -6.16 16.69
CA PRO A 92 10.50 -7.27 16.01
C PRO A 92 10.32 -8.44 16.97
N GLY A 93 9.21 -9.16 16.82
CA GLY A 93 9.06 -10.52 17.34
C GLY A 93 9.86 -11.53 16.52
N ALA A 94 9.87 -12.80 16.94
CA ALA A 94 10.71 -13.85 16.36
C ALA A 94 10.48 -14.10 14.86
N ASP A 95 9.29 -13.80 14.34
CA ASP A 95 8.87 -14.06 12.96
C ASP A 95 8.61 -12.78 12.13
N ASN A 96 8.92 -11.60 12.67
CA ASN A 96 8.61 -10.28 12.10
C ASN A 96 7.12 -10.01 11.83
N LYS A 97 6.21 -10.89 12.27
CA LYS A 97 4.76 -10.68 12.23
C LYS A 97 4.25 -9.99 13.49
N GLU A 98 5.16 -9.69 14.41
CA GLU A 98 4.88 -9.07 15.67
C GLU A 98 5.85 -7.91 15.94
N ILE A 99 5.34 -6.91 16.65
CA ILE A 99 6.05 -5.75 17.12
C ILE A 99 5.79 -5.57 18.62
N GLN A 100 6.86 -5.38 19.37
CA GLN A 100 6.83 -4.95 20.77
C GLN A 100 7.01 -3.44 20.82
N VAL A 101 6.03 -2.75 21.42
CA VAL A 101 6.04 -1.31 21.65
C VAL A 101 6.72 -1.06 23.00
N GLY A 102 7.83 -0.33 23.00
CA GLY A 102 8.70 -0.21 24.18
C GLY A 102 7.98 0.29 25.44
N SER A 103 7.37 1.48 25.36
CA SER A 103 6.50 2.01 26.42
C SER A 103 5.04 1.92 25.95
N PRO A 104 4.13 1.29 26.72
CA PRO A 104 2.73 1.16 26.35
C PRO A 104 2.09 2.54 26.10
N ARG A 105 1.46 2.71 24.93
CA ARG A 105 0.89 3.99 24.49
C ARG A 105 -0.15 3.80 23.38
N ALA A 106 -1.01 4.80 23.17
CA ALA A 106 -2.12 4.70 22.22
C ALA A 106 -1.64 4.86 20.76
N VAL A 107 -1.96 3.87 19.92
CA VAL A 107 -1.71 3.90 18.47
C VAL A 107 -2.80 4.74 17.81
N THR A 108 -2.43 5.73 17.00
CA THR A 108 -3.37 6.57 16.23
C THR A 108 -3.68 5.98 14.85
N GLY A 109 -2.72 5.26 14.26
CA GLY A 109 -2.96 4.54 13.01
C GLY A 109 -1.78 3.70 12.53
N PRO A 110 -2.02 2.55 11.88
CA PRO A 110 -1.03 1.89 11.04
C PRO A 110 -1.10 2.38 9.58
N THR A 111 0.04 2.32 8.88
CA THR A 111 0.12 2.27 7.41
C THR A 111 0.78 0.97 7.00
N ALA A 112 0.39 0.41 5.87
CA ALA A 112 1.07 -0.76 5.30
C ALA A 112 1.07 -0.70 3.78
N SER A 113 2.15 -1.11 3.14
CA SER A 113 2.23 -1.22 1.67
C SER A 113 2.51 -2.67 1.25
N GLY A 114 1.68 -3.20 0.35
CA GLY A 114 1.72 -4.59 -0.06
C GLY A 114 0.77 -4.86 -1.24
N ALA A 115 1.07 -4.26 -2.39
CA ALA A 115 0.38 -4.58 -3.63
C ALA A 115 0.76 -5.99 -4.10
N VAL A 116 -0.23 -6.82 -4.45
CA VAL A 116 -0.01 -8.13 -5.06
C VAL A 116 -0.50 -8.12 -6.51
N VAL A 117 0.30 -8.70 -7.41
CA VAL A 117 -0.11 -8.94 -8.79
C VAL A 117 -0.91 -10.22 -8.82
N GLN A 118 -2.22 -10.13 -9.07
CA GLN A 118 -3.00 -11.33 -9.38
C GLN A 118 -2.84 -11.63 -10.87
N MET A 119 -2.08 -12.68 -11.20
CA MET A 119 -2.04 -13.20 -12.57
C MET A 119 -3.37 -13.90 -12.85
N VAL A 120 -4.33 -13.15 -13.40
CA VAL A 120 -5.55 -13.74 -13.95
C VAL A 120 -5.11 -14.57 -15.14
N ARG A 121 -5.30 -15.90 -15.10
CA ARG A 121 -5.12 -16.71 -16.31
C ARG A 121 -6.11 -16.18 -17.33
N VAL A 122 -5.60 -15.58 -18.40
CA VAL A 122 -6.39 -15.33 -19.60
C VAL A 122 -6.61 -16.72 -20.18
N ASP A 123 -7.77 -17.32 -19.93
CA ASP A 123 -8.20 -18.49 -20.67
C ASP A 123 -8.20 -18.07 -22.15
N ALA A 124 -7.19 -18.55 -22.87
CA ALA A 124 -7.04 -18.30 -24.29
C ALA A 124 -8.25 -18.95 -24.98
N ILE A 125 -9.15 -18.11 -25.49
CA ILE A 125 -10.18 -18.54 -26.42
C ILE A 125 -9.45 -19.02 -27.67
N LEU A 126 -9.56 -20.33 -27.92
CA LEU A 126 -9.00 -21.05 -29.06
C LEU A 126 -9.67 -20.60 -30.37
#